data_AF-G6Y5T9-F1
#
_entry.id   AF-G6Y5T9-F1
#
_cell.length_a   1.000
_cell.length_b   1.000
_cell.length_c   1.000
_cell.angle_alpha   90.00
_cell.angle_beta   90.00
_cell.angle_gamma   90.00
#
_symmetry.space_group_name_H-M   'P 1'
#
loop_
_entity.id
_entity.type
_entity.pdbx_description
1 polymer ?
#
loop_
_entity_poly.entity_id
_entity_poly.type
_entity_poly.pdbx_seq_one_letter_code
_entity_poly.pdbx_strand_id
1 'polypeptide(L)'
;MKNLRFDWIAKLFLENLAIIIVWTSFWHLRLYVQRAQDTEYKFNKRWPKNSDLFLFGNQFYDNAFLTLVSAVPIWTAYLVLTLWAMANGWIPYVDAREHPIY
;
A
#
# COMPACT_ATOMS: atom_id res chain seq x y z
N MET A 1 20.44 -8.16 0.25
CA MET A 1 19.53 -8.11 -0.91
C MET A 1 20.05 -8.85 -2.14
N LYS A 2 21.38 -9.06 -2.32
CA LYS A 2 21.91 -9.89 -3.44
C LYS A 2 21.25 -11.28 -3.55
N ASN A 3 21.02 -11.92 -2.40
CA ASN A 3 20.28 -13.18 -2.32
C ASN A 3 18.84 -12.92 -1.85
N LEU A 4 17.88 -13.56 -2.52
CA LEU A 4 16.49 -13.61 -2.06
C LEU A 4 16.44 -14.45 -0.78
N ARG A 5 16.14 -13.78 0.33
CA ARG A 5 16.00 -14.42 1.64
C ARG A 5 14.71 -13.96 2.26
N PHE A 6 14.02 -14.90 2.91
CA PHE A 6 12.70 -14.66 3.45
C PHE A 6 12.68 -13.58 4.54
N ASP A 7 13.75 -13.46 5.34
CA ASP A 7 13.86 -12.53 6.46
C ASP A 7 13.67 -11.06 6.06
N TRP A 8 14.42 -10.57 5.07
CA TRP A 8 14.32 -9.18 4.64
C TRP A 8 13.09 -8.91 3.77
N ILE A 9 12.63 -9.91 3.01
CA ILE A 9 11.38 -9.82 2.22
C ILE A 9 10.19 -9.69 3.17
N ALA A 10 10.12 -10.53 4.21
CA ALA A 10 9.06 -10.48 5.21
C ALA A 10 9.10 -9.15 5.99
N LYS A 11 10.29 -8.67 6.37
CA LYS A 11 10.43 -7.36 7.02
C LYS A 11 9.88 -6.23 6.13
N LEU A 12 10.30 -6.18 4.86
CA LEU A 12 9.86 -5.17 3.90
C LEU A 12 8.34 -5.23 3.67
N PHE A 13 7.78 -6.44 3.58
CA PHE A 13 6.34 -6.65 3.45
C PHE A 13 5.57 -6.12 4.65
N LEU A 14 6.04 -6.38 5.87
CA LEU A 14 5.42 -5.87 7.11
C LEU A 14 5.49 -4.35 7.20
N GLU A 15 6.62 -3.74 6.80
CA GLU A 15 6.76 -2.28 6.74
C GLU A 15 5.77 -1.67 5.75
N ASN A 16 5.66 -2.22 4.54
CA ASN A 16 4.69 -1.77 3.54
C ASN A 16 3.24 -1.91 4.05
N LEU A 17 2.89 -3.02 4.69
CA LEU A 17 1.57 -3.22 5.30
C LEU A 17 1.30 -2.16 6.36
N ALA A 18 2.24 -1.92 7.27
CA ALA A 18 2.09 -0.95 8.34
C ALA A 18 1.85 0.47 7.78
N ILE A 19 2.64 0.88 6.79
CA ILE A 19 2.48 2.19 6.14
C ILE A 19 1.10 2.32 5.49
N ILE A 20 0.68 1.32 4.72
CA ILE A 20 -0.61 1.36 4.03
C ILE A 20 -1.77 1.36 5.03
N ILE A 21 -1.72 0.55 6.08
CA ILE A 21 -2.75 0.53 7.12
C ILE A 21 -2.85 1.90 7.80
N VAL A 22 -1.72 2.47 8.24
CA VAL A 22 -1.71 3.78 8.93
C VAL A 22 -2.23 4.87 8.01
N TRP A 23 -1.71 4.96 6.79
CA TRP A 23 -2.08 6.00 5.83
C TRP A 23 -3.56 5.92 5.45
N THR A 24 -4.04 4.74 5.08
CA THR A 24 -5.43 4.58 4.64
C THR A 24 -6.42 4.70 5.80
N SER A 25 -6.08 4.18 6.99
CA SER A 25 -6.95 4.30 8.17
C SER A 25 -7.09 5.74 8.64
N PHE A 26 -6.01 6.53 8.58
CA PHE A 26 -6.06 7.95 8.92
C PHE A 26 -7.11 8.70 8.06
N TRP A 27 -7.03 8.52 6.74
CA TRP A 27 -7.99 9.14 5.82
C TRP A 27 -9.39 8.56 5.94
N HIS A 28 -9.52 7.24 6.14
CA HIS A 28 -10.82 6.61 6.34
C HIS A 28 -11.51 7.13 7.61
N LEU A 29 -10.77 7.25 8.72
CA LEU A 29 -11.27 7.81 9.97
C LEU A 29 -11.74 9.25 9.76
N ARG A 30 -10.90 10.10 9.16
CA ARG A 30 -11.22 11.52 8.97
C ARG A 30 -12.41 11.74 8.02
N LEU A 31 -12.43 11.05 6.88
CA LEU A 31 -13.37 11.33 5.79
C LEU A 31 -14.65 10.49 5.85
N TYR A 32 -14.59 9.26 6.36
CA TYR A 32 -15.75 8.33 6.35
C TYR A 32 -16.38 8.12 7.73
N VAL A 33 -15.58 8.05 8.79
CA VAL A 33 -16.09 7.88 10.15
C VAL A 33 -16.50 9.23 10.76
N GLN A 34 -15.57 10.18 10.80
CA GLN A 34 -15.81 11.53 11.36
C GLN A 34 -16.60 12.44 10.40
N ARG A 35 -16.64 12.10 9.11
CA ARG A 35 -17.33 12.87 8.05
C ARG A 35 -16.94 14.35 8.02
N ALA A 36 -15.64 14.61 8.19
CA ALA A 36 -15.02 15.94 8.21
C ALA A 36 -15.56 16.98 7.24
N GLN A 37 -15.84 16.53 6.02
CA GLN A 37 -16.20 17.33 4.85
C GLN A 37 -17.54 16.84 4.25
N ASP A 38 -18.23 15.95 4.97
CA ASP A 38 -19.48 15.28 4.59
C ASP A 38 -19.57 14.89 3.10
N THR A 39 -20.43 15.57 2.33
CA THR A 39 -20.67 15.30 0.89
C THR A 39 -20.25 16.44 -0.03
N GLU A 40 -19.61 17.48 0.51
CA GLU A 40 -19.31 18.72 -0.20
C GLU A 40 -18.43 18.49 -1.45
N TYR A 41 -17.37 17.68 -1.28
CA TYR A 41 -16.42 17.36 -2.35
C TYR A 41 -16.64 15.99 -3.01
N LYS A 42 -17.73 15.29 -2.66
CA LYS A 42 -17.99 13.96 -3.23
C LYS A 42 -18.63 14.08 -4.59
N PHE A 43 -18.04 13.41 -5.59
CA PHE A 43 -18.66 13.26 -6.91
C PHE A 43 -20.05 12.60 -6.80
N ASN A 44 -20.16 11.53 -6.01
CA ASN A 44 -21.43 10.93 -5.63
C ASN A 44 -21.76 11.27 -4.17
N LYS A 45 -22.82 12.07 -3.94
CA LYS A 45 -23.26 12.49 -2.60
C LYS A 45 -23.83 11.36 -1.74
N ARG A 46 -24.08 10.17 -2.31
CA ARG A 46 -24.59 9.03 -1.56
C ARG A 46 -23.45 8.40 -0.74
N TRP A 47 -23.72 8.18 0.55
CA TRP A 47 -22.83 7.40 1.40
C TRP A 47 -22.81 5.92 0.97
N PRO A 48 -21.65 5.23 1.09
CA PRO A 48 -21.57 3.79 0.86
C PRO A 48 -22.61 3.04 1.69
N LYS A 49 -23.21 2.03 1.07
CA LYS A 49 -24.14 1.10 1.71
C LYS A 49 -23.66 -0.32 1.45
N ASN A 50 -24.08 -1.24 2.32
CA ASN A 50 -23.89 -2.65 2.07
C ASN A 50 -24.62 -3.06 0.78
N SER A 51 -24.00 -3.96 0.03
CA SER A 51 -24.51 -4.42 -1.27
C SER A 51 -23.92 -5.78 -1.59
N ASP A 52 -24.75 -6.66 -2.15
CA ASP A 52 -24.36 -8.01 -2.57
C ASP A 52 -23.39 -8.02 -3.77
N LEU A 53 -23.10 -6.85 -4.35
CA LEU A 53 -22.07 -6.69 -5.36
C LEU A 53 -20.64 -6.85 -4.79
N PHE A 54 -20.48 -6.68 -3.49
CA PHE A 54 -19.21 -6.82 -2.78
C PHE A 54 -19.04 -8.24 -2.24
N LEU A 55 -17.83 -8.78 -2.31
CA LEU A 55 -17.43 -10.11 -1.84
C LEU A 55 -17.84 -10.36 -0.37
N PHE A 56 -17.77 -9.33 0.47
CA PHE A 56 -18.14 -9.38 1.88
C PHE A 56 -19.44 -8.61 2.18
N GLY A 57 -20.21 -8.24 1.16
CA GLY A 57 -21.42 -7.42 1.32
C GLY A 57 -21.17 -5.99 1.80
N ASN A 58 -19.89 -5.60 1.95
CA ASN A 58 -19.47 -4.32 2.53
C ASN A 58 -18.26 -3.77 1.78
N GLN A 59 -18.42 -2.59 1.19
CA GLN A 59 -17.39 -1.93 0.39
C GLN A 59 -16.07 -1.70 1.15
N PHE A 60 -16.12 -1.41 2.45
CA PHE A 60 -14.91 -1.18 3.24
C PHE A 60 -14.10 -2.46 3.41
N TYR A 61 -14.76 -3.58 3.75
CA TYR A 61 -14.06 -4.86 3.90
C TYR A 61 -13.47 -5.37 2.59
N ASP A 62 -14.21 -5.24 1.48
CA ASP A 62 -13.71 -5.58 0.15
C ASP A 62 -12.46 -4.78 -0.21
N ASN A 63 -12.54 -3.46 -0.06
CA ASN A 63 -11.43 -2.57 -0.39
C ASN A 63 -10.21 -2.85 0.51
N ALA A 64 -10.42 -3.06 1.81
CA ALA A 64 -9.35 -3.39 2.74
C ALA A 64 -8.70 -4.73 2.37
N PHE A 65 -9.50 -5.76 2.09
CA PHE A 65 -9.00 -7.08 1.69
C PHE A 65 -8.21 -7.02 0.39
N LEU A 66 -8.78 -6.44 -0.68
CA LEU A 66 -8.12 -6.34 -1.98
C LEU A 66 -6.83 -5.51 -1.90
N THR A 67 -6.82 -4.45 -1.08
CA THR A 67 -5.61 -3.65 -0.89
C THR A 67 -4.53 -4.45 -0.16
N LEU A 68 -4.85 -5.02 1.01
CA LEU A 68 -3.85 -5.66 1.88
C LEU A 68 -3.38 -7.03 1.37
N VAL A 69 -4.26 -7.79 0.70
CA VAL A 69 -4.01 -9.17 0.28
C VAL A 69 -3.61 -9.27 -1.19
N SER A 70 -3.93 -8.27 -2.02
CA SER A 70 -3.53 -8.27 -3.44
C SER A 70 -2.56 -7.13 -3.75
N ALA A 71 -2.96 -5.87 -3.56
CA ALA A 71 -2.16 -4.73 -3.99
C ALA A 71 -0.81 -4.63 -3.26
N VAL A 72 -0.79 -4.78 -1.92
CA VAL A 72 0.45 -4.69 -1.13
C VAL A 72 1.45 -5.81 -1.45
N PRO A 73 1.03 -7.09 -1.58
CA PRO A 73 1.92 -8.14 -2.06
C PRO A 73 2.49 -7.89 -3.45
N ILE A 74 1.68 -7.44 -4.42
CA ILE A 74 2.14 -7.15 -5.79
C ILE A 74 3.18 -6.02 -5.77
N TRP A 75 2.90 -4.92 -5.07
CA TRP A 75 3.84 -3.81 -4.89
C TRP A 75 5.15 -4.27 -4.23
N THR A 76 5.04 -5.08 -3.18
CA THR A 76 6.22 -5.59 -2.45
C THR A 76 7.04 -6.52 -3.34
N ALA A 77 6.41 -7.38 -4.14
CA ALA A 77 7.11 -8.25 -5.08
C ALA A 77 7.91 -7.43 -6.10
N TYR A 78 7.32 -6.37 -6.66
CA TYR A 78 8.01 -5.45 -7.54
C TYR A 78 9.23 -4.83 -6.85
N LEU A 79 9.06 -4.29 -5.63
CA LEU A 79 10.13 -3.67 -4.87
C LEU A 79 11.26 -4.66 -4.52
N VAL A 80 10.92 -5.87 -4.10
CA VAL A 80 11.87 -6.96 -3.84
C VAL A 80 12.71 -7.26 -5.07
N LEU A 81 12.08 -7.39 -6.24
CA LEU A 81 12.77 -7.66 -7.51
C LEU A 81 13.68 -6.49 -7.91
N THR A 82 13.21 -5.25 -7.77
CA THR A 82 14.02 -4.06 -8.06
C THR A 82 15.25 -3.97 -7.16
N LEU A 83 15.07 -4.13 -5.84
CA LEU A 83 16.16 -4.08 -4.87
C LEU A 83 17.15 -5.23 -5.06
N TRP A 84 16.65 -6.42 -5.40
CA TRP A 84 17.49 -7.57 -5.75
C TRP A 84 18.29 -7.31 -7.02
N ALA A 85 17.66 -6.78 -8.08
CA ALA A 85 18.32 -6.46 -9.34
C ALA A 85 19.39 -5.38 -9.17
N MET A 86 19.10 -4.32 -8.40
CA MET A 86 20.08 -3.29 -8.03
C MET A 86 21.26 -3.87 -7.25
N ALA A 87 21.00 -4.72 -6.26
CA ALA A 87 22.05 -5.35 -5.47
C ALA A 87 22.95 -6.27 -6.30
N ASN A 88 22.41 -6.90 -7.36
CA ASN A 88 23.17 -7.74 -8.30
C ASN A 88 23.82 -6.95 -9.45
N GLY A 89 23.65 -5.63 -9.50
CA GLY A 89 24.22 -4.79 -10.56
C GLY A 89 23.50 -4.90 -11.90
N TRP A 90 22.27 -5.44 -11.93
CA TRP A 90 21.47 -5.55 -13.15
C TRP A 90 20.79 -4.23 -13.52
N ILE A 91 20.46 -3.41 -12.51
CA ILE A 91 19.85 -2.08 -12.68
C ILE A 91 20.74 -1.08 -11.92
N PRO A 92 21.11 0.06 -12.53
CA PRO A 92 21.86 1.09 -11.84
C PRO A 92 21.01 1.73 -10.73
N TYR A 93 21.67 2.17 -9.67
CA TYR A 93 21.06 2.94 -8.60
C TYR A 93 21.97 4.10 -8.22
N VAL A 94 21.40 5.16 -7.67
CA VAL A 94 22.18 6.28 -7.14
C VAL A 94 22.67 5.91 -5.75
N ASP A 95 23.98 5.83 -5.55
CA ASP A 95 24.56 5.68 -4.22
C ASP A 95 24.66 7.05 -3.55
N ALA A 96 23.87 7.27 -2.51
CA ALA A 96 23.89 8.50 -1.72
C ALA A 96 25.26 8.78 -1.06
N ARG A 97 26.14 7.77 -0.94
CA ARG A 97 27.51 7.93 -0.44
C ARG A 97 28.44 8.52 -1.49
N GLU A 98 28.23 8.16 -2.75
CA GLU A 98 29.01 8.64 -3.88
C GLU A 98 28.48 10.00 -4.35
N HIS A 99 27.17 10.22 -4.21
CA HIS A 99 26.49 11.43 -4.64
C HIS A 99 25.57 11.99 -3.52
N PRO A 100 26.13 12.61 -2.47
CA PRO A 100 25.38 13.04 -1.29
C PRO A 100 24.41 14.21 -1.53
N ILE A 101 24.49 14.87 -2.69
CA ILE A 101 23.70 16.07 -3.04
C ILE A 101 22.93 15.89 -4.36
N TYR A 102 23.03 14.73 -5.03
CA TYR A 102 22.34 14.53 -6.32
C TYR A 102 20.82 14.65 -6.21
#